data_AF-A0AAE1RHY1-F1
#
_entry.id   AF-A0AAE1RHY1-F1
#
_cell.length_a   1.000
_cell.length_b   1.000
_cell.length_c   1.000
_cell.angle_alpha   90.00
_cell.angle_beta   90.00
_cell.angle_gamma   90.00
#
_symmetry.space_group_name_H-M   'P 1'
#
loop_
_entity.id
_entity.type
_entity.pdbx_description
1 polymer ?
#
loop_
_entity_poly.entity_id
_entity_poly.type
_entity_poly.pdbx_seq_one_letter_code
_entity_poly.pdbx_strand_id
1 'polypeptide(L)'
;MIEKFSYSVLGILSSSTLGVTCRGDNLQELLDSDKKYVVLKFNPSSCMYIDSNGGTHEVDLEEVQATKPYFVASYTMSLIDGINQSEARRRALILFCITHLNKNAKDAYLLSIDRKGLDVLGKVLGPIRSDGSGEYEWRELRIAFREVAHTVETFCRQLVEMEEEALKSISNFSGI
;
A
#
# COMPACT_ATOMS: atom_id res chain seq x y z
N MET A 1 -13.62 3.15 -21.08
CA MET A 1 -14.79 2.90 -20.22
C MET A 1 -14.55 3.70 -18.95
N ILE A 2 -15.40 4.67 -18.61
CA ILE A 2 -15.24 5.43 -17.36
C ILE A 2 -15.77 4.53 -16.25
N GLU A 3 -14.88 3.88 -15.50
CA GLU A 3 -15.27 3.15 -14.29
C GLU A 3 -15.86 4.15 -13.29
N LYS A 4 -17.10 3.89 -12.86
CA LYS A 4 -17.81 4.77 -11.93
C LYS A 4 -17.39 4.39 -10.51
N PHE A 5 -16.30 4.98 -10.05
CA PHE A 5 -15.79 4.77 -8.70
C PHE A 5 -16.73 5.31 -7.62
N SER A 6 -16.71 4.66 -6.45
CA SER A 6 -17.40 5.15 -5.25
C SER A 6 -16.74 6.46 -4.75
N TYR A 7 -17.47 7.21 -3.92
CA TYR A 7 -16.94 8.42 -3.29
C TYR A 7 -15.68 8.15 -2.46
N SER A 8 -15.60 6.98 -1.80
CA SER A 8 -14.43 6.58 -1.02
C SER A 8 -13.18 6.38 -1.87
N VAL A 9 -13.32 5.76 -3.05
CA VAL A 9 -12.21 5.59 -4.01
C VAL A 9 -11.84 6.95 -4.60
N LEU A 10 -12.83 7.73 -5.06
CA LEU A 10 -12.59 9.03 -5.66
C LEU A 10 -11.89 10.00 -4.70
N GLY A 11 -12.27 10.03 -3.42
CA GLY A 11 -11.64 10.92 -2.43
C GLY A 11 -10.15 10.64 -2.21
N ILE A 12 -9.74 9.36 -2.29
CA ILE A 12 -8.33 8.98 -2.19
C ILE A 12 -7.60 9.35 -3.47
N LEU A 13 -8.14 8.94 -4.62
CA LEU A 13 -7.51 9.19 -5.92
C LEU A 13 -7.43 10.69 -6.24
N SER A 14 -8.41 11.50 -5.83
CA SER A 14 -8.38 12.95 -6.03
C SER A 14 -7.36 13.66 -5.13
N SER A 15 -6.93 13.03 -4.04
CA SER A 15 -5.89 13.54 -3.16
C SER A 15 -4.49 13.21 -3.67
N SER A 16 -4.38 12.32 -4.66
CA SER A 16 -3.10 12.05 -5.33
C SER A 16 -2.71 13.22 -6.22
N THR A 17 -1.41 13.47 -6.31
CA THR A 17 -0.88 14.57 -7.10
C THR A 17 -1.14 14.30 -8.59
N LEU A 18 -1.79 15.24 -9.29
CA LEU A 18 -1.89 15.28 -10.75
C LEU A 18 -0.47 15.34 -11.34
N GLY A 19 0.13 14.19 -11.60
CA GLY A 19 1.54 14.12 -12.02
C GLY A 19 2.27 12.84 -11.63
N VAL A 20 1.68 11.95 -10.82
CA VAL A 20 2.14 10.57 -10.74
C VAL A 20 1.80 9.89 -12.06
N THR A 21 2.68 10.04 -13.05
CA THR A 21 2.60 9.27 -14.28
C THR A 21 2.64 7.80 -13.87
N CYS A 22 1.55 7.08 -14.14
CA CYS A 22 1.62 5.63 -14.08
C CYS A 22 2.78 5.23 -15.00
N ARG A 23 3.64 4.29 -14.58
CA ARG A 23 4.73 3.83 -15.45
C ARG A 23 4.22 3.40 -16.83
N GLY A 24 2.95 2.96 -16.90
CA GLY A 24 2.25 2.64 -18.13
C GLY A 24 1.88 3.85 -19.02
N ASP A 25 1.72 5.06 -18.48
CA ASP A 25 1.40 6.25 -19.26
C ASP A 25 2.53 6.58 -20.24
N ASN A 26 3.79 6.38 -19.81
CA ASN A 26 4.96 6.51 -20.67
C ASN A 26 5.04 5.42 -21.75
N LEU A 27 4.30 4.31 -21.58
CA LEU A 27 4.20 3.23 -22.56
C LEU A 27 3.05 3.45 -23.54
N GLN A 28 2.22 4.47 -23.35
CA GLN A 28 1.09 4.74 -24.24
C GLN A 28 1.55 5.10 -25.65
N GLU A 29 2.72 5.72 -25.79
CA GLU A 29 3.38 5.98 -27.08
C GLU A 29 3.73 4.68 -27.82
N LEU A 30 3.99 3.58 -27.11
CA LEU A 30 4.26 2.26 -27.71
C LEU A 30 3.00 1.62 -28.30
N LEU A 31 1.81 2.11 -27.93
CA LEU A 31 0.53 1.64 -28.47
C LEU A 31 0.13 2.39 -29.75
N ASP A 32 0.91 3.39 -30.17
CA ASP A 32 0.70 4.12 -31.42
C ASP A 32 0.93 3.19 -32.62
N SER A 33 -0.14 2.97 -33.40
CA SER A 33 -0.18 2.00 -34.51
C SER A 33 0.68 2.39 -35.72
N ASP A 34 1.11 3.65 -35.79
CA ASP A 34 1.86 4.18 -36.92
C ASP A 34 3.36 3.84 -36.85
N LYS A 35 3.82 3.30 -35.71
CA LYS A 35 5.21 2.93 -35.49
C LYS A 35 5.42 1.42 -35.66
N LYS A 36 6.48 1.05 -36.39
CA LYS A 36 6.89 -0.36 -36.55
C LYS A 36 7.76 -0.78 -35.37
N TYR A 37 7.26 -1.70 -34.56
CA TYR A 37 7.99 -2.28 -33.43
C TYR A 37 8.42 -3.72 -33.71
N VAL A 38 9.57 -4.12 -33.18
CA VAL A 38 9.96 -5.53 -33.09
C VAL A 38 9.57 -6.03 -31.72
N VAL A 39 8.64 -6.99 -31.66
CA VAL A 39 8.20 -7.61 -30.41
C VAL A 39 9.08 -8.82 -30.12
N LEU A 40 9.82 -8.79 -29.02
CA LEU A 40 10.65 -9.90 -28.55
C LEU A 40 9.96 -10.58 -27.37
N LYS A 41 9.88 -11.92 -27.43
CA LYS A 41 9.37 -12.73 -26.31
C LYS A 41 10.54 -13.23 -25.48
N PHE A 42 10.61 -12.81 -24.22
CA PHE A 42 11.49 -13.41 -23.22
C PHE A 42 10.83 -14.64 -22.62
N ASN A 43 11.48 -15.80 -22.71
CA ASN A 43 11.04 -17.04 -22.06
C ASN A 43 11.98 -17.32 -20.89
N PRO A 44 11.63 -16.97 -19.64
CA PRO A 44 12.49 -17.21 -18.49
C PRO A 44 12.66 -18.71 -18.27
N SER A 45 13.90 -19.15 -18.01
CA SER A 45 14.21 -20.53 -17.60
C SER A 45 14.28 -20.69 -16.07
N SER A 46 14.43 -19.58 -15.34
CA SER A 46 14.37 -19.52 -13.88
C SER A 46 13.94 -18.12 -13.43
N CYS A 47 13.46 -18.02 -12.19
CA CYS A 47 13.14 -16.75 -11.54
C CYS A 47 13.62 -16.80 -10.08
N MET A 48 14.23 -15.72 -9.61
CA MET A 48 14.62 -15.54 -8.21
C MET A 48 13.99 -14.27 -7.67
N TYR A 49 13.38 -14.38 -6.50
CA TYR A 49 12.93 -13.24 -5.71
C TYR A 49 14.00 -12.89 -4.67
N ILE A 50 14.32 -11.60 -4.56
CA ILE A 50 15.21 -11.08 -3.53
C ILE A 50 14.36 -10.27 -2.56
N ASP A 51 14.31 -10.71 -1.30
CA ASP A 51 13.53 -10.03 -0.28
C ASP A 51 14.24 -8.78 0.27
N SER A 52 13.54 -8.00 1.09
CA SER A 52 14.06 -6.77 1.70
C SER A 52 15.23 -7.00 2.67
N ASN A 53 15.45 -8.24 3.13
CA ASN A 53 16.58 -8.62 3.97
C ASN A 53 17.77 -9.14 3.16
N GLY A 54 17.68 -9.13 1.82
CA GLY A 54 18.71 -9.67 0.92
C GLY A 54 18.67 -11.19 0.78
N GLY A 55 17.63 -11.85 1.30
CA GLY A 55 17.39 -13.28 1.11
C GLY A 55 17.03 -13.58 -0.34
N THR A 56 17.52 -14.70 -0.86
CA THR A 56 17.23 -15.16 -2.22
C THR A 56 16.30 -16.37 -2.17
N HIS A 57 15.24 -16.32 -2.98
CA HIS A 57 14.18 -17.32 -3.00
C HIS A 57 13.95 -17.76 -4.44
N GLU A 58 14.15 -19.03 -4.72
CA GLU A 58 13.81 -19.60 -6.02
C GLU A 58 12.29 -19.62 -6.18
N VAL A 59 11.81 -19.15 -7.33
CA VAL A 59 10.38 -19.04 -7.62
C VAL A 59 10.01 -20.04 -8.70
N ASP A 60 8.99 -20.84 -8.42
CA ASP A 60 8.41 -21.75 -9.41
C ASP A 60 7.78 -20.96 -10.56
N LEU A 61 8.28 -21.17 -11.78
CA LEU A 61 7.79 -20.51 -12.97
C LEU A 61 6.36 -20.93 -13.34
N GLU A 62 5.93 -22.14 -12.96
CA GLU A 62 4.54 -22.57 -13.15
C GLU A 62 3.61 -21.73 -12.27
N GLU A 63 4.01 -21.46 -11.02
CA GLU A 63 3.28 -20.56 -10.12
C GLU A 63 3.27 -19.12 -10.62
N VAL A 64 4.39 -18.61 -11.15
CA VAL A 64 4.45 -17.25 -11.74
C VAL A 64 3.46 -17.12 -12.90
N GLN A 65 3.38 -18.13 -13.76
CA GLN A 65 2.48 -18.13 -14.91
C GLN A 65 1.00 -18.30 -14.50
N ALA A 66 0.73 -19.11 -13.48
CA ALA A 66 -0.62 -19.31 -12.94
C ALA A 66 -1.12 -18.10 -12.13
N THR A 67 -0.20 -17.31 -11.56
CA THR A 67 -0.54 -16.18 -10.70
C THR A 67 -1.09 -15.01 -11.50
N LYS A 68 -2.35 -14.64 -11.21
CA LYS A 68 -2.96 -13.44 -11.80
C LYS A 68 -2.37 -12.17 -11.19
N PRO A 69 -1.99 -11.17 -12.01
CA PRO A 69 -1.51 -9.88 -11.54
C PRO A 69 -2.43 -9.28 -10.48
N TYR A 70 -1.84 -8.59 -9.51
CA TYR A 70 -2.58 -7.83 -8.50
C TYR A 70 -3.54 -6.84 -9.17
N PHE A 71 -4.85 -6.98 -8.96
CA PHE A 71 -5.87 -6.19 -9.67
C PHE A 71 -5.74 -4.68 -9.40
N VAL A 72 -5.21 -4.31 -8.24
CA VAL A 72 -5.03 -2.90 -7.85
C VAL A 72 -3.71 -2.31 -8.38
N ALA A 73 -2.92 -3.07 -9.16
CA ALA A 73 -1.61 -2.64 -9.66
C ALA A 73 -1.66 -1.29 -10.39
N SER A 74 -2.67 -1.06 -11.23
CA SER A 74 -2.84 0.20 -11.98
C SER A 74 -3.11 1.42 -11.10
N TYR A 75 -3.68 1.23 -9.92
CA TYR A 75 -4.02 2.30 -8.97
C TYR A 75 -3.06 2.38 -7.79
N THR A 76 -2.12 1.44 -7.67
CA THR A 76 -1.30 1.29 -6.46
C THR A 76 -0.51 2.55 -6.13
N MET A 77 0.14 3.15 -7.14
CA MET A 77 0.90 4.39 -6.92
C MET A 77 0.00 5.56 -6.52
N SER A 78 -1.14 5.73 -7.21
CA SER A 78 -2.09 6.80 -6.90
C SER A 78 -2.75 6.63 -5.53
N LEU A 79 -3.02 5.39 -5.10
CA LEU A 79 -3.53 5.10 -3.76
C LEU A 79 -2.49 5.43 -2.69
N ILE A 80 -1.25 4.99 -2.87
CA ILE A 80 -0.15 5.27 -1.93
C ILE A 80 0.06 6.77 -1.81
N ASP A 81 0.17 7.48 -2.93
CA ASP A 81 0.34 8.94 -2.94
C ASP A 81 -0.87 9.63 -2.31
N GLY A 82 -2.09 9.30 -2.74
CA GLY A 82 -3.31 9.93 -2.21
C GLY A 82 -3.50 9.74 -0.69
N ILE A 83 -3.12 8.58 -0.15
CA ILE A 83 -3.14 8.32 1.29
C ILE A 83 -2.03 9.12 2.00
N ASN A 84 -0.82 9.17 1.45
CA ASN A 84 0.31 9.87 2.06
C ASN A 84 0.19 11.40 2.00
N GLN A 85 -0.44 11.96 0.96
CA GLN A 85 -0.68 13.40 0.85
C GLN A 85 -1.84 13.88 1.73
N SER A 86 -2.78 13.00 2.06
CA SER A 86 -3.90 13.34 2.94
C SER A 86 -3.47 13.31 4.41
N GLU A 87 -3.48 14.47 5.06
CA GLU A 87 -3.16 14.59 6.48
C GLU A 87 -4.08 13.73 7.37
N ALA A 88 -5.37 13.73 7.07
CA ALA A 88 -6.34 12.91 7.80
C ALA A 88 -6.02 11.41 7.68
N ARG A 89 -5.60 10.96 6.50
CA ARG A 89 -5.22 9.56 6.26
C ARG A 89 -3.89 9.20 6.88
N ARG A 90 -2.87 10.08 6.83
CA ARG A 90 -1.64 9.87 7.60
C ARG A 90 -1.89 9.76 9.10
N ARG A 91 -2.78 10.60 9.65
CA ARG A 91 -3.23 10.47 11.04
C ARG A 91 -3.91 9.12 11.29
N ALA A 92 -4.75 8.65 10.38
CA ALA A 92 -5.35 7.32 10.49
C ALA A 92 -4.31 6.19 10.49
N LEU A 93 -3.26 6.26 9.68
CA LEU A 93 -2.16 5.28 9.71
C LEU A 93 -1.45 5.23 11.08
N ILE A 94 -1.26 6.39 11.72
CA ILE A 94 -0.75 6.46 13.10
C ILE A 94 -1.72 5.76 14.05
N LEU A 95 -3.02 6.03 13.94
CA LEU A 95 -4.03 5.35 14.75
C LEU A 95 -4.00 3.85 14.53
N PHE A 96 -3.82 3.38 13.28
CA PHE A 96 -3.75 1.95 13.02
C PHE A 96 -2.57 1.28 13.69
N CYS A 97 -1.41 1.95 13.73
CA CYS A 97 -0.26 1.45 14.47
C CYS A 97 -0.59 1.26 15.95
N ILE A 98 -1.37 2.18 16.53
CA ILE A 98 -1.79 2.13 17.94
C ILE A 98 -2.84 1.04 18.14
N THR A 99 -3.90 1.02 17.35
CA THR A 99 -5.09 0.19 17.59
C THR A 99 -4.94 -1.25 17.11
N HIS A 100 -4.27 -1.48 15.98
CA HIS A 100 -4.12 -2.83 15.41
C HIS A 100 -2.80 -3.50 15.79
N LEU A 101 -1.74 -2.73 16.06
CA LEU A 101 -0.41 -3.27 16.34
C LEU A 101 0.08 -3.01 17.78
N ASN A 102 -0.67 -2.24 18.57
CA ASN A 102 -0.27 -1.80 19.91
C ASN A 102 1.12 -1.13 19.91
N LYS A 103 1.39 -0.31 18.89
CA LYS A 103 2.63 0.45 18.72
C LYS A 103 2.33 1.95 18.82
N ASN A 104 2.98 2.62 19.76
CA ASN A 104 2.87 4.07 19.90
C ASN A 104 3.70 4.77 18.80
N ALA A 105 3.07 4.99 17.65
CA ALA A 105 3.65 5.71 16.52
C ALA A 105 3.45 7.23 16.68
N LYS A 106 4.48 8.00 16.32
CA LYS A 106 4.42 9.48 16.25
C LYS A 106 4.15 10.00 14.84
N ASP A 107 4.46 9.19 13.83
CA ASP A 107 4.28 9.52 12.43
C ASP A 107 4.16 8.20 11.64
N ALA A 108 3.54 8.24 10.46
CA ALA A 108 3.33 7.07 9.63
C ALA A 108 3.16 7.42 8.15
N TYR A 109 3.75 6.60 7.28
CA TYR A 109 3.57 6.64 5.82
C TYR A 109 3.20 5.26 5.30
N LEU A 110 2.33 5.21 4.29
CA LEU A 110 2.06 3.99 3.54
C LEU A 110 3.22 3.72 2.57
N LEU A 111 3.82 2.54 2.64
CA LEU A 111 4.93 2.11 1.76
C LEU A 111 4.43 1.29 0.57
N SER A 112 3.64 0.27 0.86
CA SER A 112 3.11 -0.67 -0.12
C SER A 112 1.74 -1.19 0.30
N ILE A 113 1.03 -1.74 -0.69
CA ILE A 113 -0.28 -2.37 -0.52
C ILE A 113 -0.32 -3.67 -1.30
N ASP A 114 -1.09 -4.63 -0.80
CA ASP A 114 -1.45 -5.84 -1.53
C ASP A 114 -2.88 -6.26 -1.21
N ARG A 115 -3.33 -7.42 -1.70
CA ARG A 115 -4.72 -7.88 -1.49
C ARG A 115 -5.02 -8.16 -0.02
N LYS A 116 -4.01 -8.33 0.83
CA LYS A 116 -4.14 -8.74 2.23
C LYS A 116 -3.94 -7.57 3.19
N GLY A 117 -3.54 -6.39 2.74
CA GLY A 117 -3.40 -5.23 3.62
C GLY A 117 -2.40 -4.18 3.16
N LEU A 118 -1.78 -3.55 4.16
CA LEU A 118 -0.95 -2.37 4.04
C LEU A 118 0.40 -2.61 4.72
N ASP A 119 1.48 -2.12 4.12
CA ASP A 119 2.78 -1.98 4.78
C ASP A 119 3.01 -0.50 5.09
N VAL A 120 3.20 -0.20 6.37
CA VAL A 120 3.29 1.16 6.89
C VAL A 120 4.68 1.39 7.48
N LEU A 121 5.34 2.48 7.09
CA LEU A 121 6.52 2.99 7.76
C LEU A 121 6.09 3.80 8.97
N GLY A 122 6.07 3.17 10.15
CA GLY A 122 5.70 3.81 11.40
C GLY A 122 6.94 4.32 12.15
N LYS A 123 6.90 5.56 12.63
CA LYS A 123 7.89 6.11 13.54
C LYS A 123 7.52 5.74 14.98
N VAL A 124 8.07 4.63 15.48
CA VAL A 124 7.70 4.02 16.77
C VAL A 124 8.84 4.09 17.77
N LEU A 125 8.53 4.01 19.05
CA LEU A 125 9.56 3.95 20.08
C LEU A 125 10.38 2.67 19.93
N GLY A 126 11.69 2.83 19.76
CA GLY A 126 12.67 1.75 19.71
C GLY A 126 12.88 1.08 21.09
N PRO A 127 13.78 0.10 21.17
CA PRO A 127 14.13 -0.55 22.43
C PRO A 127 14.68 0.47 23.42
N ILE A 128 14.26 0.37 24.68
CA ILE A 128 14.81 1.21 25.75
C ILE A 128 16.28 0.83 25.95
N ARG A 129 17.16 1.82 25.88
CA ARG A 129 18.59 1.68 26.11
C ARG A 129 18.87 1.46 27.60
N SER A 130 20.08 1.05 27.93
CA SER A 130 20.52 0.79 29.30
C SER A 130 20.41 2.01 30.23
N ASP A 131 20.36 3.22 29.68
CA ASP A 131 20.18 4.48 30.41
C ASP A 131 18.70 4.88 30.62
N GLY A 132 17.76 4.04 30.20
CA GLY A 132 16.32 4.32 30.28
C GLY A 132 15.79 5.22 29.17
N SER A 133 16.64 5.69 28.26
CA SER A 133 16.21 6.47 27.09
C SER A 133 15.68 5.57 25.97
N GLY A 134 14.68 6.06 25.24
CA GLY A 134 14.17 5.40 24.03
C GLY A 134 14.07 6.42 22.91
N GLU A 135 14.64 6.09 21.76
CA GLU A 135 14.57 6.92 20.56
C GLU A 135 13.47 6.41 19.64
N TYR A 136 12.88 7.32 18.86
CA TYR A 136 11.88 6.95 17.86
C TYR A 136 12.58 6.55 16.56
N GLU A 137 12.29 5.33 16.11
CA GLU A 137 12.87 4.74 14.90
C GLU A 137 11.79 4.50 13.86
N TRP A 138 12.15 4.65 12.59
CA TRP A 138 11.29 4.23 11.48
C TRP A 138 11.35 2.71 11.33
N ARG A 139 10.18 2.07 11.33
CA ARG A 139 10.04 0.62 11.15
C ARG A 139 8.91 0.31 10.19
N GLU A 140 9.14 -0.70 9.37
CA GLU A 140 8.09 -1.26 8.51
C GLU A 140 7.16 -2.14 9.36
N LEU A 141 5.86 -1.90 9.23
CA LEU A 141 4.81 -2.50 10.02
C LEU A 141 3.72 -3.02 9.08
N ARG A 142 3.40 -4.31 9.20
CA ARG A 142 2.33 -4.94 8.42
C ARG A 142 0.99 -4.78 9.11
N ILE A 143 0.01 -4.25 8.41
CA ILE A 143 -1.39 -4.15 8.86
C ILE A 143 -2.24 -5.00 7.93
N ALA A 144 -2.81 -6.08 8.46
CA ALA A 144 -3.64 -6.99 7.69
C ALA A 144 -5.09 -6.48 7.60
N PHE A 145 -5.69 -6.67 6.42
CA PHE A 145 -7.11 -6.55 6.23
C PHE A 145 -7.85 -7.76 6.79
N ARG A 146 -9.13 -7.55 7.11
CA ARG A 146 -10.02 -8.61 7.59
C ARG A 146 -10.31 -9.64 6.50
N GLU A 147 -10.45 -9.17 5.26
CA GLU A 147 -10.68 -10.01 4.09
C GLU A 147 -9.76 -9.61 2.93
N VAL A 148 -9.60 -10.53 1.98
CA VAL A 148 -8.79 -10.29 0.78
C VAL A 148 -9.49 -9.25 -0.10
N ALA A 149 -8.84 -8.12 -0.35
CA ALA A 149 -9.31 -7.09 -1.27
C ALA A 149 -9.08 -7.53 -2.74
N HIS A 150 -10.17 -7.81 -3.44
CA HIS A 150 -10.14 -8.25 -4.84
C HIS A 150 -10.23 -7.09 -5.83
N THR A 151 -10.75 -5.94 -5.41
CA THR A 151 -10.91 -4.73 -6.21
C THR A 151 -10.45 -3.47 -5.47
N VAL A 152 -10.23 -2.38 -6.21
CA VAL A 152 -9.90 -1.08 -5.61
C VAL A 152 -11.02 -0.58 -4.68
N GLU A 153 -12.28 -0.87 -5.00
CA GLU A 153 -13.43 -0.55 -4.15
C GLU A 153 -13.38 -1.32 -2.84
N THR A 154 -13.12 -2.63 -2.89
CA THR A 154 -13.02 -3.44 -1.67
C THR A 154 -11.83 -3.03 -0.81
N PHE A 155 -10.72 -2.62 -1.43
CA PHE A 155 -9.57 -2.04 -0.73
C PHE A 155 -9.98 -0.74 -0.01
N CYS A 156 -10.54 0.23 -0.75
CA CYS A 156 -10.87 1.55 -0.20
C CYS A 156 -12.00 1.47 0.83
N ARG A 157 -12.95 0.54 0.67
CA ARG A 157 -13.98 0.26 1.67
C ARG A 157 -13.36 -0.22 2.97
N GLN A 158 -12.53 -1.27 2.92
CA GLN A 158 -11.89 -1.80 4.12
C GLN A 158 -11.00 -0.76 4.81
N LEU A 159 -10.29 0.07 4.05
CA LEU A 159 -9.50 1.17 4.60
C LEU A 159 -10.38 2.17 5.39
N VAL A 160 -11.53 2.57 4.85
CA VAL A 160 -12.48 3.47 5.53
C VAL A 160 -13.11 2.81 6.75
N GLU A 161 -13.48 1.53 6.67
CA GLU A 161 -14.02 0.78 7.81
C GLU A 161 -12.99 0.73 8.95
N MET A 162 -11.72 0.47 8.64
CA MET A 162 -10.62 0.51 9.61
C MET A 162 -10.45 1.91 10.22
N GLU A 163 -10.55 2.98 9.43
CA GLU A 163 -10.51 4.37 9.92
C GLU A 163 -11.60 4.62 10.99
N GLU A 164 -12.83 4.21 10.69
CA GLU A 164 -13.96 4.37 11.61
C GLU A 164 -13.79 3.52 12.88
N GLU A 165 -13.32 2.28 12.76
CA GLU A 165 -13.05 1.39 13.88
C GLU A 165 -11.95 1.96 14.80
N ALA A 166 -10.87 2.45 14.22
CA ALA A 166 -9.77 3.06 14.97
C ALA A 166 -10.24 4.31 15.74
N LEU A 167 -11.04 5.18 15.12
CA LEU A 167 -11.61 6.36 15.78
C LEU A 167 -12.55 5.98 16.94
N LYS A 168 -13.45 5.02 16.74
CA LYS A 168 -14.35 4.52 17.79
C LYS A 168 -13.60 3.91 18.97
N SER A 169 -12.50 3.22 18.70
CA SER A 169 -11.69 2.65 19.78
C SER A 169 -11.13 3.73 20.70
N ILE A 170 -10.67 4.86 20.14
CA ILE A 170 -10.07 5.96 20.89
C ILE A 170 -11.12 6.78 21.62
N SER A 171 -12.29 7.02 21.03
CA SER A 171 -13.39 7.72 21.71
C SER A 171 -13.82 7.00 22.99
N ASN A 172 -13.83 5.66 22.95
CA ASN A 172 -14.14 4.82 24.12
C ASN A 172 -13.07 4.93 25.22
N PHE A 173 -11.81 5.24 24.88
CA PHE A 173 -10.75 5.49 25.86
C PHE A 173 -10.75 6.93 26.39
N SER A 174 -11.26 7.90 25.64
CA SER A 174 -11.27 9.32 26.05
C SER A 174 -12.46 9.72 26.91
N GLY A 175 -13.49 8.87 27.06
CA GLY A 175 -14.66 9.18 27.90
C GLY A 175 -15.42 10.44 27.44
N ILE A 176 -15.41 10.72 26.14
CA ILE A 176 -16.21 11.76 25.47
C ILE A 176 -17.22 11.06 24.55
#